data_AF-A0A7S0SN87-F1
#
_entry.id   AF-A0A7S0SN87-F1
#
_cell.length_a   1.000
_cell.length_b   1.000
_cell.length_c   1.000
_cell.angle_alpha   90.00
_cell.angle_beta   90.00
_cell.angle_gamma   90.00
#
_symmetry.space_group_name_H-M   'P 1'
#
loop_
_entity.id
_entity.type
_entity.pdbx_description
1 polymer ?
#
loop_
_entity_poly.entity_id
_entity_poly.type
_entity_poly.pdbx_seq_one_letter_code
_entity_poly.pdbx_strand_id
1 'polypeptide(L)'
;GGGGGGEAGGGAGEFDGLEAAPERCSSSPLSSEAISAATESAVHAASSAASSDICRLARMALDVQELMASYSAPDQSPLVVRVGLHYGETVGGVVGEKMLRYHLFGPPMEGVDRMEQSCEVGEVRCSEAFAAVLRAHANADEFMLRPAGEVEMEDGQMCASYTLTFSTP
;
A
#
# COMPACT_ATOMS: atom_id res chain seq x y z
N GLY A 1 1.13 -43.19 43.54
CA GLY A 1 1.34 -42.36 42.35
C GLY A 1 -0.02 -42.16 41.70
N GLY A 2 -0.51 -40.96 41.45
CA GLY A 2 0.20 -39.73 41.13
C GLY A 2 0.28 -39.58 39.62
N GLY A 3 -0.71 -38.89 39.03
CA GLY A 3 -0.81 -38.63 37.60
C GLY A 3 -1.85 -37.54 37.36
N GLY A 4 -1.48 -36.29 37.64
CA GLY A 4 -2.21 -35.09 37.25
C GLY A 4 -1.58 -34.49 36.01
N GLY A 5 -2.39 -34.21 34.99
CA GLY A 5 -2.02 -33.36 33.86
C GLY A 5 -2.68 -32.01 34.04
N GLY A 6 -1.88 -30.98 34.31
CA GLY A 6 -2.31 -29.59 34.28
C GLY A 6 -2.02 -29.00 32.90
N GLU A 7 -3.00 -28.33 32.31
CA GLU A 7 -2.80 -27.45 31.17
C GLU A 7 -2.64 -26.01 31.69
N ALA A 8 -1.52 -25.39 31.32
CA ALA A 8 -1.16 -24.03 31.66
C ALA A 8 -1.80 -23.04 30.67
N GLY A 9 -2.34 -21.95 31.22
CA GLY A 9 -2.91 -20.84 30.45
C GLY A 9 -1.86 -20.00 29.72
N GLY A 10 -2.28 -19.41 28.60
CA GLY A 10 -1.62 -18.31 27.92
C GLY A 10 -2.64 -17.19 27.71
N GLY A 11 -2.46 -16.08 28.42
CA GLY A 11 -3.31 -14.90 28.31
C GLY A 11 -3.13 -14.20 26.97
N ALA A 12 -4.23 -13.99 26.25
CA ALA A 12 -4.27 -13.03 25.16
C ALA A 12 -4.50 -11.64 25.78
N GLY A 13 -3.55 -10.74 25.54
CA GLY A 13 -3.62 -9.35 25.95
C GLY A 13 -4.80 -8.64 25.29
N GLU A 14 -5.55 -7.97 26.13
CA GLU A 14 -6.64 -7.05 25.84
C GLU A 14 -6.10 -5.81 25.10
N PHE A 15 -6.62 -5.54 23.91
CA PHE A 15 -6.47 -4.26 23.21
C PHE A 15 -7.86 -3.80 22.78
N ASP A 16 -8.67 -3.43 23.77
CA ASP A 16 -9.95 -2.77 23.59
C ASP A 16 -9.70 -1.29 23.24
N GLY A 17 -10.29 -0.83 22.15
CA GLY A 17 -10.36 0.60 21.83
C GLY A 17 -10.13 0.95 20.36
N LEU A 18 -11.02 0.52 19.46
CA LEU A 18 -11.27 1.27 18.24
C LEU A 18 -12.70 1.79 18.26
N GLU A 19 -12.77 3.12 18.34
CA GLU A 19 -13.94 3.97 18.49
C GLU A 19 -14.92 3.82 17.31
N ALA A 20 -16.17 4.22 17.58
CA ALA A 20 -17.38 3.89 16.86
C ALA A 20 -17.42 4.21 15.35
N ALA A 21 -18.09 3.32 14.59
CA ALA A 21 -18.50 3.57 13.22
C ALA A 21 -19.47 4.77 13.13
N PRO A 22 -19.41 5.59 12.06
CA PRO A 22 -20.27 6.77 11.93
C PRO A 22 -21.75 6.39 11.81
N GLU A 23 -22.60 7.19 12.46
CA GLU A 23 -24.04 6.98 12.57
C GLU A 23 -24.75 6.91 11.19
N ARG A 24 -25.78 6.05 11.11
CA ARG A 24 -26.61 5.86 9.92
C ARG A 24 -27.29 7.16 9.52
N CYS A 25 -27.03 7.62 8.30
CA CYS A 25 -27.76 8.72 7.67
C CYS A 25 -29.22 8.30 7.43
N SER A 26 -30.18 9.10 7.91
CA SER A 26 -31.61 8.92 7.64
C SER A 26 -31.94 9.39 6.22
N SER A 27 -32.03 8.46 5.27
CA SER A 27 -32.23 8.80 3.86
C SER A 27 -33.70 9.06 3.51
N SER A 28 -33.98 10.27 3.05
CA SER A 28 -35.01 10.49 2.03
C SER A 28 -34.45 10.03 0.67
N PRO A 29 -35.27 9.54 -0.28
CA PRO A 29 -34.76 9.05 -1.57
C PRO A 29 -34.12 10.21 -2.35
N LEU A 30 -32.79 10.15 -2.48
CA LEU A 30 -32.01 11.11 -3.25
C LEU A 30 -32.30 10.92 -4.74
N SER A 31 -32.52 12.03 -5.46
CA SER A 31 -32.65 12.02 -6.92
C SER A 31 -31.39 11.42 -7.55
N SER A 32 -31.51 10.82 -8.75
CA SER A 32 -30.36 10.24 -9.47
C SER A 32 -29.20 11.24 -9.66
N GLU A 33 -29.49 12.53 -9.80
CA GLU A 33 -28.49 13.59 -9.85
C GLU A 33 -27.75 13.80 -8.51
N ALA A 34 -28.44 13.70 -7.37
CA ALA A 34 -27.81 13.81 -6.06
C ALA A 34 -26.92 12.61 -5.74
N ILE A 35 -27.28 11.41 -6.24
CA ILE A 35 -26.40 10.23 -6.16
C ILE A 35 -25.14 10.46 -6.99
N SER A 36 -25.30 10.93 -8.24
CA SER A 36 -24.16 11.19 -9.15
C SER A 36 -23.22 12.27 -8.59
N ALA A 37 -23.76 13.38 -8.10
CA ALA A 37 -22.97 14.46 -7.50
C ALA A 37 -22.29 14.04 -6.19
N ALA A 38 -22.95 13.22 -5.37
CA ALA A 38 -22.36 12.68 -4.14
C ALA A 38 -21.23 11.68 -4.47
N THR A 39 -21.38 10.86 -5.51
CA THR A 39 -20.29 9.99 -5.98
C THR A 39 -19.13 10.79 -6.54
N GLU A 40 -19.37 11.83 -7.34
CA GLU A 40 -18.31 12.69 -7.88
C GLU A 40 -17.56 13.45 -6.78
N SER A 41 -18.28 13.97 -5.78
CA SER A 41 -17.68 14.66 -4.63
C SER A 41 -16.86 13.72 -3.74
N ALA A 42 -17.36 12.49 -3.49
CA ALA A 42 -16.62 11.47 -2.77
C ALA A 42 -15.36 11.02 -3.54
N VAL A 43 -15.46 10.90 -4.86
CA VAL A 43 -14.31 10.59 -5.74
C VAL A 43 -13.30 11.75 -5.73
N HIS A 44 -13.73 13.00 -5.76
CA HIS A 44 -12.85 14.17 -5.67
C HIS A 44 -12.15 14.27 -4.32
N ALA A 45 -12.87 14.03 -3.22
CA ALA A 45 -12.30 14.01 -1.87
C ALA A 45 -11.34 12.82 -1.68
N ALA A 46 -11.68 11.64 -2.19
CA ALA A 46 -10.79 10.48 -2.21
C ALA A 46 -9.55 10.74 -3.08
N SER A 47 -9.69 11.43 -4.21
CA SER A 47 -8.59 11.81 -5.10
C SER A 47 -7.65 12.82 -4.43
N SER A 48 -8.19 13.85 -3.75
CA SER A 48 -7.40 14.82 -2.99
C SER A 48 -6.70 14.21 -1.78
N ALA A 49 -7.30 13.21 -1.12
CA ALA A 49 -6.65 12.46 -0.04
C ALA A 49 -5.56 11.53 -0.59
N ALA A 50 -5.85 10.83 -1.71
CA ALA A 50 -4.92 9.96 -2.39
C ALA A 50 -3.63 10.68 -2.83
N SER A 51 -3.71 11.95 -3.22
CA SER A 51 -2.53 12.78 -3.54
C SER A 51 -1.55 12.89 -2.37
N SER A 52 -2.05 13.07 -1.14
CA SER A 52 -1.22 13.14 0.07
C SER A 52 -0.65 11.78 0.44
N ASP A 53 -1.45 10.73 0.26
CA ASP A 53 -1.09 9.37 0.64
C ASP A 53 -0.02 8.77 -0.28
N ILE A 54 -0.02 9.10 -1.56
CA ILE A 54 1.01 8.64 -2.51
C ILE A 54 2.39 9.22 -2.15
N CYS A 55 2.47 10.50 -1.82
CA CYS A 55 3.73 11.13 -1.42
C CYS A 55 4.26 10.54 -0.09
N ARG A 56 3.35 10.24 0.85
CA ARG A 56 3.71 9.58 2.12
C ARG A 56 4.20 8.15 1.87
N LEU A 57 3.56 7.40 1.00
CA LEU A 57 3.96 6.03 0.67
C LEU A 57 5.32 6.00 -0.03
N ALA A 58 5.55 6.92 -0.98
CA ALA A 58 6.84 7.09 -1.64
C ALA A 58 7.96 7.40 -0.63
N ARG A 59 7.72 8.35 0.28
CA ARG A 59 8.68 8.67 1.36
C ARG A 59 8.93 7.48 2.28
N MET A 60 7.87 6.82 2.75
CA MET A 60 7.99 5.65 3.62
C MET A 60 8.82 4.53 2.98
N ALA A 61 8.63 4.28 1.69
CA ALA A 61 9.41 3.27 0.96
C ALA A 61 10.92 3.58 0.97
N LEU A 62 11.28 4.84 0.74
CA LEU A 62 12.66 5.31 0.78
C LEU A 62 13.24 5.30 2.21
N ASP A 63 12.47 5.73 3.19
CA ASP A 63 12.88 5.70 4.61
C ASP A 63 13.16 4.26 5.07
N VAL A 64 12.33 3.29 4.66
CA VAL A 64 12.55 1.87 4.96
C VAL A 64 13.81 1.35 4.28
N GLN A 65 14.06 1.72 3.02
CA GLN A 65 15.28 1.36 2.30
C GLN A 65 16.53 1.88 3.03
N GLU A 66 16.54 3.16 3.43
CA GLU A 66 17.67 3.78 4.15
C GLU A 66 17.86 3.17 5.55
N LEU A 67 16.77 2.97 6.30
CA LEU A 67 16.80 2.36 7.62
C LEU A 67 17.41 0.96 7.55
N MET A 68 16.97 0.14 6.59
CA MET A 68 17.46 -1.23 6.44
C MET A 68 18.91 -1.26 5.97
N ALA A 69 19.32 -0.34 5.09
CA ALA A 69 20.72 -0.20 4.70
C ALA A 69 21.66 0.14 5.88
N SER A 70 21.15 0.85 6.90
CA SER A 70 21.90 1.17 8.12
C SER A 70 21.79 0.09 9.22
N TYR A 71 20.89 -0.88 9.05
CA TYR A 71 20.63 -1.91 10.03
C TYR A 71 21.53 -3.13 9.80
N SER A 72 22.22 -3.55 10.86
CA SER A 72 22.95 -4.83 10.88
C SER A 72 22.26 -5.79 11.84
N ALA A 73 21.96 -6.99 11.35
CA ALA A 73 21.45 -8.06 12.18
C ALA A 73 22.48 -8.48 13.25
N PRO A 74 22.08 -9.20 14.32
CA PRO A 74 22.99 -9.63 15.39
C PRO A 74 24.19 -10.47 14.91
N ASP A 75 24.06 -11.13 13.76
CA ASP A 75 25.10 -11.89 13.09
C ASP A 75 25.96 -11.06 12.11
N GLN A 76 25.77 -9.73 12.10
CA GLN A 76 26.42 -8.75 11.22
C GLN A 76 26.09 -8.92 9.73
N SER A 77 25.05 -9.68 9.38
CA SER A 77 24.58 -9.75 8.00
C SER A 77 23.86 -8.44 7.60
N PRO A 78 24.09 -7.93 6.37
CA PRO A 78 23.36 -6.77 5.88
C PRO A 78 21.92 -7.17 5.55
N LEU A 79 20.96 -6.39 6.02
CA LEU A 79 19.55 -6.61 5.72
C LEU A 79 19.14 -5.67 4.58
N VAL A 80 18.94 -6.24 3.40
CA VAL A 80 18.55 -5.50 2.19
C VAL A 80 17.13 -5.84 1.79
N VAL A 81 16.35 -4.82 1.43
CA VAL A 81 14.94 -4.96 1.05
C VAL A 81 14.75 -4.58 -0.41
N ARG A 82 13.71 -5.14 -1.02
CA ARG A 82 13.15 -4.69 -2.30
C ARG A 82 11.81 -4.05 -2.02
N VAL A 83 11.49 -2.96 -2.71
CA VAL A 83 10.18 -2.31 -2.59
C VAL A 83 9.61 -2.05 -3.97
N GLY A 84 8.43 -2.62 -4.26
CA GLY A 84 7.67 -2.37 -5.47
C GLY A 84 6.45 -1.49 -5.21
N LEU A 85 6.26 -0.45 -6.02
CA LEU A 85 5.14 0.49 -5.91
C LEU A 85 4.31 0.50 -7.20
N HIS A 86 3.00 0.34 -7.05
CA HIS A 86 2.05 0.39 -8.16
C HIS A 86 0.77 1.11 -7.72
N TYR A 87 0.04 1.67 -8.69
CA TYR A 87 -1.19 2.42 -8.45
C TYR A 87 -2.27 1.95 -9.42
N GLY A 88 -3.46 1.72 -8.88
CA GLY A 88 -4.65 1.37 -9.67
C GLY A 88 -5.86 1.08 -8.79
N GLU A 89 -7.00 0.85 -9.42
CA GLU A 89 -8.25 0.57 -8.73
C GLU A 89 -8.33 -0.89 -8.28
N THR A 90 -8.69 -1.10 -7.01
CA THR A 90 -8.77 -2.42 -6.40
C THR A 90 -10.15 -2.64 -5.79
N VAL A 91 -10.55 -3.91 -5.66
CA VAL A 91 -11.79 -4.31 -4.99
C VAL A 91 -11.43 -4.90 -3.64
N GLY A 92 -11.96 -4.30 -2.57
CA GLY A 92 -11.79 -4.82 -1.21
C GLY A 92 -13.00 -5.63 -0.74
N GLY A 93 -12.78 -6.69 0.04
CA GLY A 93 -13.83 -7.55 0.56
C GLY A 93 -13.45 -8.29 1.84
N VAL A 94 -14.46 -8.82 2.54
CA VAL A 94 -14.28 -9.63 3.74
C VAL A 94 -14.40 -11.12 3.37
N VAL A 95 -13.41 -11.92 3.77
CA VAL A 95 -13.34 -13.36 3.50
C VAL A 95 -13.41 -14.14 4.81
N GLY A 96 -14.17 -15.23 4.81
CA GLY A 96 -14.32 -16.16 5.93
C GLY A 96 -15.72 -16.16 6.52
N GLU A 97 -16.05 -17.19 7.31
CA GLU A 97 -17.33 -17.28 8.02
C GLU A 97 -17.17 -17.17 9.55
N LYS A 98 -16.14 -17.83 10.10
CA LYS A 98 -15.84 -17.81 11.55
C LYS A 98 -14.74 -16.81 11.92
N MET A 99 -13.80 -16.57 11.01
CA MET A 99 -12.71 -15.61 11.17
C MET A 99 -12.67 -14.72 9.94
N LEU A 100 -13.30 -13.56 10.08
CA LEU A 100 -13.42 -12.59 9.00
C LEU A 100 -12.09 -11.85 8.83
N ARG A 101 -11.55 -11.84 7.60
CA ARG A 101 -10.36 -11.06 7.23
C ARG A 101 -10.66 -10.17 6.04
N TYR A 102 -10.12 -8.95 6.05
CA TYR A 102 -10.21 -8.05 4.91
C TYR A 102 -9.11 -8.38 3.90
N HIS A 103 -9.47 -8.41 2.61
CA HIS A 103 -8.57 -8.69 1.51
C HIS A 103 -8.80 -7.69 0.37
N LEU A 104 -7.72 -7.36 -0.35
CA LEU A 104 -7.75 -6.60 -1.59
C LEU A 104 -7.58 -7.55 -2.77
N PHE A 105 -8.28 -7.27 -3.87
CA PHE A 105 -8.29 -8.07 -5.08
C PHE A 105 -8.22 -7.19 -6.32
N GLY A 106 -7.69 -7.74 -7.40
CA GLY A 106 -7.73 -7.14 -8.72
C GLY A 106 -6.35 -6.91 -9.34
N PRO A 107 -6.31 -6.46 -10.60
CA PRO A 107 -5.09 -6.35 -11.39
C PRO A 107 -3.95 -5.55 -10.74
N PRO A 108 -4.20 -4.48 -9.94
CA PRO A 108 -3.11 -3.77 -9.30
C PRO A 108 -2.33 -4.60 -8.28
N MET A 109 -2.93 -5.62 -7.65
CA MET A 109 -2.20 -6.50 -6.72
C MET A 109 -1.13 -7.30 -7.45
N GLU A 110 -1.45 -7.81 -8.64
CA GLU A 110 -0.48 -8.47 -9.52
C GLU A 110 0.59 -7.47 -9.97
N GLY A 111 0.20 -6.24 -10.32
CA GLY A 111 1.13 -5.17 -10.69
C GLY A 111 2.13 -4.82 -9.57
N VAL A 112 1.70 -4.78 -8.31
CA VAL A 112 2.60 -4.59 -7.16
C VAL A 112 3.61 -5.73 -7.07
N ASP A 113 3.14 -6.98 -7.15
CA ASP A 113 4.00 -8.16 -7.07
C ASP A 113 5.04 -8.18 -8.20
N ARG A 114 4.64 -7.81 -9.43
CA ARG A 114 5.57 -7.69 -10.57
C ARG A 114 6.61 -6.59 -10.35
N MET A 115 6.21 -5.45 -9.80
CA MET A 115 7.14 -4.36 -9.49
C MET A 115 8.13 -4.72 -8.38
N GLU A 116 7.72 -5.51 -7.38
CA GLU A 116 8.61 -5.98 -6.32
C GLU A 116 9.58 -7.06 -6.83
N GLN A 117 9.10 -8.01 -7.64
CA GLN A 117 9.92 -9.08 -8.20
C GLN A 117 10.95 -8.58 -9.23
N SER A 118 10.60 -7.57 -10.02
CA SER A 118 11.51 -6.91 -10.97
C SER A 118 12.40 -5.87 -10.31
N CYS A 119 12.24 -5.61 -9.01
CA CYS A 119 13.06 -4.66 -8.28
C CYS A 119 14.46 -5.21 -8.01
N GLU A 120 15.48 -4.37 -8.22
CA GLU A 120 16.84 -4.69 -7.79
C GLU A 120 16.91 -4.65 -6.26
N VAL A 121 17.81 -5.45 -5.71
CA VAL A 121 17.99 -5.54 -4.25
C VAL A 121 18.51 -4.21 -3.70
N GLY A 122 17.83 -3.68 -2.68
CA GLY A 122 18.18 -2.40 -2.08
C GLY A 122 17.68 -1.20 -2.88
N GLU A 123 16.75 -1.37 -3.82
CA GLU A 123 16.09 -0.29 -4.54
C GLU A 123 14.59 -0.19 -4.22
N VAL A 124 14.02 0.97 -4.55
CA VAL A 124 12.57 1.18 -4.64
C VAL A 124 12.21 1.35 -6.11
N ARG A 125 11.39 0.44 -6.63
CA ARG A 125 10.90 0.45 -8.02
C ARG A 125 9.43 0.82 -8.05
N CYS A 126 9.03 1.62 -9.03
CA CYS A 126 7.63 1.98 -9.25
C CYS A 126 7.22 1.88 -10.71
N SER A 127 5.95 1.56 -10.93
CA SER A 127 5.33 1.55 -12.27
C SER A 127 5.07 2.96 -12.82
N GLU A 128 4.84 3.08 -14.13
CA GLU A 128 4.40 4.32 -14.76
C GLU A 128 3.13 4.90 -14.11
N ALA A 129 2.14 4.05 -13.78
CA ALA A 129 0.90 4.51 -13.18
C ALA A 129 1.16 5.23 -11.84
N PHE A 130 2.01 4.65 -11.00
CA PHE A 130 2.42 5.27 -9.74
C PHE A 130 3.24 6.55 -9.98
N ALA A 131 4.19 6.50 -10.92
CA ALA A 131 5.03 7.64 -11.27
C ALA A 131 4.22 8.84 -11.79
N ALA A 132 3.18 8.60 -12.61
CA ALA A 132 2.30 9.64 -13.12
C ALA A 132 1.55 10.36 -11.99
N VAL A 133 0.99 9.61 -11.04
CA VAL A 133 0.30 10.18 -9.88
C VAL A 133 1.27 10.90 -8.95
N LEU A 134 2.46 10.35 -8.73
CA LEU A 134 3.50 11.00 -7.93
C LEU A 134 3.91 12.34 -8.55
N ARG A 135 4.18 12.40 -9.86
CA ARG A 135 4.53 13.64 -10.57
C ARG A 135 3.43 14.70 -10.53
N ALA A 136 2.16 14.28 -10.50
CA ALA A 136 1.02 15.19 -10.46
C ALA A 136 0.84 15.87 -9.09
N HIS A 137 1.36 15.27 -8.02
CA HIS A 137 1.04 15.68 -6.64
C HIS A 137 2.25 16.00 -5.76
N ALA A 138 3.43 15.45 -6.07
CA ALA A 138 4.64 15.72 -5.32
C ALA A 138 5.26 17.07 -5.73
N ASN A 139 6.03 17.65 -4.81
CA ASN A 139 6.89 18.78 -5.14
C ASN A 139 7.98 18.31 -6.11
N ALA A 140 8.29 19.12 -7.13
CA ALA A 140 9.26 18.77 -8.17
C ALA A 140 10.66 18.40 -7.62
N ASP A 141 11.01 18.95 -6.46
CA ASP A 141 12.33 18.79 -5.83
C ASP A 141 12.34 17.75 -4.71
N GLU A 142 11.26 16.97 -4.53
CA GLU A 142 11.18 15.99 -3.43
C GLU A 142 11.66 14.60 -3.86
N PHE A 143 11.27 14.16 -5.06
CA PHE A 143 11.54 12.83 -5.56
C PHE A 143 12.16 12.85 -6.96
N MET A 144 13.04 11.90 -7.22
CA MET A 144 13.64 11.66 -8.53
C MET A 144 13.21 10.28 -9.04
N LEU A 145 12.74 10.24 -10.28
CA LEU A 145 12.35 9.03 -10.98
C LEU A 145 13.33 8.76 -12.12
N ARG A 146 14.14 7.70 -11.97
CA ARG A 146 15.11 7.27 -12.98
C ARG A 146 14.51 6.12 -13.80
N PRO A 147 14.47 6.18 -15.15
CA PRO A 147 13.98 5.07 -15.96
C PRO A 147 14.72 3.76 -15.64
N ALA A 148 13.97 2.68 -15.44
CA ALA A 148 14.49 1.37 -15.02
C ALA A 148 14.08 0.23 -15.96
N GLY A 149 13.64 0.54 -17.18
CA GLY A 149 13.20 -0.44 -18.18
C GLY A 149 11.70 -0.74 -18.08
N GLU A 150 11.30 -1.85 -18.69
CA GLU A 150 9.90 -2.27 -18.78
C GLU A 150 9.69 -3.59 -18.04
N VAL A 151 8.51 -3.75 -17.45
CA VAL A 151 8.06 -4.94 -16.73
C VAL A 151 6.83 -5.48 -17.44
N GLU A 152 6.86 -6.75 -17.81
CA GLU A 152 5.70 -7.44 -18.38
C GLU A 152 4.68 -7.73 -17.27
N MET A 153 3.48 -7.19 -17.46
CA MET A 153 2.33 -7.41 -16.58
C MET A 153 1.63 -8.73 -16.92
N GLU A 154 0.74 -9.18 -16.03
CA GLU A 154 0.09 -10.49 -16.18
C GLU A 154 -0.85 -10.59 -17.39
N ASP A 155 -1.39 -9.46 -17.84
CA ASP A 155 -2.15 -9.31 -19.09
C ASP A 155 -1.26 -9.31 -20.36
N GLY A 156 0.06 -9.45 -20.21
CA GLY A 156 1.04 -9.40 -21.28
C GLY A 156 1.38 -7.97 -21.74
N GLN A 157 0.86 -6.94 -21.08
CA GLN A 157 1.21 -5.56 -21.40
C GLN A 157 2.57 -5.19 -20.78
N MET A 158 3.41 -4.50 -21.57
CA MET A 158 4.65 -3.92 -21.05
C MET A 158 4.34 -2.61 -20.30
N CYS A 159 4.83 -2.51 -19.08
CA CYS A 159 4.71 -1.32 -18.25
C CYS A 159 6.10 -0.72 -18.00
N ALA A 160 6.28 0.55 -18.35
CA ALA A 160 7.50 1.28 -17.99
C ALA A 160 7.65 1.34 -16.47
N SER A 161 8.88 1.21 -16.00
CA SER A 161 9.24 1.22 -14.59
C SER A 161 10.34 2.24 -14.30
N TYR A 162 10.40 2.70 -13.05
CA TYR A 162 11.33 3.71 -12.58
C TYR A 162 11.92 3.30 -11.25
N THR A 163 13.21 3.56 -11.06
CA THR A 163 13.83 3.58 -9.73
C THR A 163 13.53 4.94 -9.09
N LEU A 164 12.90 4.89 -7.92
CA LEU A 164 12.57 6.05 -7.11
C LEU A 164 13.71 6.34 -6.13
N THR A 165 14.10 7.61 -6.02
CA THR A 165 15.02 8.10 -4.99
C THR A 165 14.58 9.47 -4.48
N PHE A 166 15.09 9.91 -3.33
CA PHE A 166 14.99 11.32 -2.98
C PHE A 166 15.72 12.18 -4.02
N SER A 167 15.20 13.38 -4.28
CA SER A 167 15.97 14.39 -4.99
C SER A 167 17.11 14.81 -4.05
N THR A 168 18.36 14.53 -4.41
CA THR A 168 19.49 15.05 -3.66
C THR A 168 19.48 16.58 -3.74
N PRO A 169 19.62 17.32 -2.63
CA PRO A 169 19.84 18.76 -2.67
C PRO A 169 21.17 19.13 -3.34
#